data_AF-A0A8J6UQ71-F1
#
_entry.id   AF-A0A8J6UQ71-F1
#
_cell.length_a   1.000
_cell.length_b   1.000
_cell.length_c   1.000
_cell.angle_alpha   90.00
_cell.angle_beta   90.00
_cell.angle_gamma   90.00
#
_symmetry.space_group_name_H-M   'P 1'
#
loop_
_entity.id
_entity.type
_entity.pdbx_description
1 polymer ?
#
loop_
_entity_poly.entity_id
_entity_poly.type
_entity_poly.pdbx_seq_one_letter_code
_entity_poly.pdbx_strand_id
1 'polypeptide(L)'
;MKNKWTRLLLVGIAMVSLILGACGGGGGGGGSNESLASTSYTGERSQAYLNAENAETLVLGAYEGLNSESIVPLALETSTTTEIGIEDPYHLKTLMTRTLLLAQTDNQITMLNVFEPWEFCNNYPAGYTTDTIKETNTGLQGDINFFNCNAEDGGDVIIIDGKMTLSLVEEGNLIKVSMTMNPLYMVSGVDRYALYGKIGGTTNKNDMTSIVLTTDITMQETSGRTYWLNNYRMDSAEKYDVTGTHWGTELTISGRYYSNDHGYVDFATEEVIFMPFNDLAPAHDGLIKFTGSNGSHAYLWLGENQDDYCIKVFNDSGVVDIGTCTSENDGGDTVTEKGQLAINETHNLQIEAYATDRYSFIPSVTGTYTIAITNAQSDLSWMLSKSPNWDDEEIYFCDSSLNTSDEICTPDEVLIAGQEYYLFIDEWDNVSGTYNLFISPTQNGGDTGGENDLNFLGTTTPLSYLYFDNYGALNDGYNIDLFLTSFQVNPGGTTTWNGRGVYLEMFFPTNSVNPGTYTWSTSEAAGTFSGFSDISVFGGGSILTEYSITGGTVTISRNGPNYIINGTVTTSAGAATFSYNGPLSGNW
;
A
#
# COMPACT_ATOMS: atom_id res chain seq x y z
N MET A 1 -78.53 -7.49 32.52
CA MET A 1 -77.34 -6.61 32.49
C MET A 1 -76.11 -7.41 32.92
N LYS A 2 -75.57 -8.24 32.03
CA LYS A 2 -74.33 -9.02 32.16
C LYS A 2 -73.89 -9.38 30.72
N ASN A 3 -72.58 -9.39 30.48
CA ASN A 3 -71.88 -9.96 29.32
C ASN A 3 -71.94 -9.23 27.97
N LYS A 4 -71.34 -8.04 27.89
CA LYS A 4 -70.85 -7.49 26.60
C LYS A 4 -69.33 -7.21 26.54
N TRP A 5 -68.61 -7.28 27.66
CA TRP A 5 -67.18 -6.90 27.71
C TRP A 5 -66.20 -8.05 27.44
N THR A 6 -66.62 -9.31 27.54
CA THR A 6 -65.73 -10.47 27.32
C THR A 6 -65.62 -10.92 25.85
N ARG A 7 -66.40 -10.32 24.94
CA ARG A 7 -66.36 -10.67 23.51
C ARG A 7 -65.55 -9.70 22.64
N LEU A 8 -65.16 -8.54 23.16
CA LEU A 8 -64.25 -7.63 22.44
C LEU A 8 -62.77 -7.94 22.69
N LEU A 9 -62.41 -8.51 23.84
CA LEU A 9 -61.01 -8.83 24.16
C LEU A 9 -60.49 -10.08 23.43
N LEU A 10 -61.38 -11.03 23.09
CA LEU A 10 -61.03 -12.29 22.41
C LEU A 10 -60.99 -12.19 20.88
N VAL A 11 -61.54 -11.13 20.29
CA VAL A 11 -61.43 -10.84 18.84
C VAL A 11 -60.24 -9.92 18.54
N GLY A 12 -59.78 -9.13 19.52
CA GLY A 12 -58.57 -8.30 19.39
C GLY A 12 -57.26 -9.10 19.44
N ILE A 13 -57.20 -10.21 20.18
CA ILE A 13 -55.97 -11.02 20.31
C ILE A 13 -55.77 -11.98 19.12
N ALA A 14 -56.84 -12.39 18.43
CA ALA A 14 -56.74 -13.23 17.23
C ALA A 14 -56.38 -12.45 15.95
N MET A 15 -56.45 -11.12 15.96
CA MET A 15 -56.15 -10.26 14.79
C MET A 15 -54.74 -9.67 14.82
N VAL A 16 -54.06 -9.70 15.97
CA VAL A 16 -52.65 -9.30 16.12
C VAL A 16 -51.69 -10.46 15.81
N SER A 17 -52.17 -11.71 15.80
CA SER A 17 -51.39 -12.90 15.41
C SER A 17 -51.32 -13.15 13.89
N LEU A 18 -51.96 -12.30 13.07
CA LEU A 18 -51.98 -12.43 11.60
C LEU A 18 -51.09 -11.40 10.87
N ILE A 19 -50.26 -10.63 11.59
CA ILE A 19 -49.34 -9.63 11.00
C ILE A 19 -47.85 -10.00 11.25
N LEU A 20 -47.55 -11.20 11.78
CA LEU A 20 -46.16 -11.70 11.94
C LEU A 20 -45.83 -12.88 11.00
N GLY A 21 -46.57 -13.04 9.91
CA GLY A 21 -46.35 -14.10 8.91
C GLY A 21 -46.37 -13.56 7.50
N ALA A 22 -45.49 -12.61 7.15
CA ALA A 22 -45.09 -12.30 5.77
C ALA A 22 -44.03 -11.18 5.71
N CYS A 23 -42.76 -11.53 5.91
CA CYS A 23 -41.72 -11.07 4.98
C CYS A 23 -41.24 -12.30 4.20
N GLY A 24 -42.20 -12.96 3.53
CA GLY A 24 -41.91 -13.89 2.46
C GLY A 24 -41.63 -13.06 1.21
N GLY A 25 -40.37 -12.65 1.05
CA GLY A 25 -39.88 -12.04 -0.18
C GLY A 25 -39.74 -13.11 -1.25
N GLY A 26 -40.83 -13.35 -1.99
CA GLY A 26 -40.79 -14.11 -3.23
C GLY A 26 -40.16 -13.29 -4.36
N GLY A 27 -39.02 -13.78 -4.85
CA GLY A 27 -38.54 -13.62 -6.23
C GLY A 27 -37.73 -14.89 -6.51
N GLY A 28 -38.06 -15.79 -7.43
CA GLY A 28 -38.69 -15.58 -8.73
C GLY A 28 -37.59 -15.49 -9.80
N GLY A 29 -36.97 -16.61 -10.16
CA GLY A 29 -36.15 -16.66 -11.37
C GLY A 29 -35.10 -17.76 -11.43
N GLY A 30 -35.40 -18.81 -12.21
CA GLY A 30 -34.39 -19.63 -12.90
C GLY A 30 -33.76 -20.73 -12.05
N GLY A 31 -33.80 -21.96 -12.56
CA GLY A 31 -33.26 -23.12 -11.86
C GLY A 31 -31.79 -22.93 -11.51
N SER A 32 -31.51 -22.77 -10.22
CA SER A 32 -30.15 -22.72 -9.71
C SER A 32 -29.75 -24.14 -9.35
N ASN A 33 -28.69 -24.62 -9.98
CA ASN A 33 -27.82 -25.60 -9.37
C ASN A 33 -27.28 -24.95 -8.10
N GLU A 34 -28.05 -24.99 -6.99
CA GLU A 34 -27.51 -24.60 -5.69
C GLU A 34 -26.25 -25.43 -5.47
N SER A 35 -25.14 -24.74 -5.19
CA SER A 35 -23.88 -25.42 -4.98
C SER A 35 -23.97 -26.27 -3.73
N LEU A 36 -23.18 -27.34 -3.68
CA LEU A 36 -23.13 -28.22 -2.52
C LEU A 36 -22.79 -27.43 -1.24
N ALA A 37 -21.89 -26.44 -1.33
CA ALA A 37 -21.60 -25.51 -0.25
C ALA A 37 -22.89 -24.80 0.21
N SER A 38 -23.60 -24.14 -0.70
CA SER A 38 -24.83 -23.44 -0.34
C SER A 38 -25.87 -24.35 0.31
N THR A 39 -26.01 -25.60 -0.13
CA THR A 39 -26.97 -26.55 0.49
C THR A 39 -26.53 -27.04 1.87
N SER A 40 -25.22 -27.06 2.15
CA SER A 40 -24.67 -27.49 3.44
C SER A 40 -24.64 -26.38 4.49
N TYR A 41 -24.73 -25.11 4.07
CA TYR A 41 -24.74 -23.97 4.99
C TYR A 41 -26.10 -23.78 5.67
N THR A 42 -26.12 -23.84 7.01
CA THR A 42 -27.33 -23.78 7.83
C THR A 42 -27.46 -22.51 8.69
N GLY A 43 -26.48 -21.61 8.64
CA GLY A 43 -26.46 -20.36 9.42
C GLY A 43 -27.33 -19.22 8.84
N GLU A 44 -27.15 -18.03 9.41
CA GLU A 44 -27.85 -16.80 9.03
C GLU A 44 -27.45 -16.30 7.62
N ARG A 45 -28.44 -15.94 6.78
CA ARG A 45 -28.20 -15.55 5.38
C ARG A 45 -28.50 -14.08 5.09
N SER A 46 -28.92 -13.31 6.09
CA SER A 46 -29.03 -11.86 5.98
C SER A 46 -27.66 -11.19 6.03
N GLN A 47 -27.55 -10.02 5.41
CA GLN A 47 -26.32 -9.24 5.44
C GLN A 47 -26.14 -8.67 6.85
N ALA A 48 -24.99 -8.93 7.46
CA ALA A 48 -24.68 -8.49 8.81
C ALA A 48 -24.61 -6.97 8.89
N TYR A 49 -25.11 -6.36 9.98
CA TYR A 49 -24.77 -4.99 10.31
C TYR A 49 -23.46 -5.01 11.11
N LEU A 50 -22.41 -4.37 10.59
CA LEU A 50 -21.08 -4.37 11.21
C LEU A 50 -21.03 -3.40 12.39
N ASN A 51 -20.64 -3.92 13.55
CA ASN A 51 -20.48 -3.16 14.79
C ASN A 51 -19.33 -3.70 15.63
N ALA A 52 -19.04 -3.05 16.76
CA ALA A 52 -17.96 -3.42 17.66
C ALA A 52 -18.03 -4.86 18.20
N GLU A 53 -19.23 -5.46 18.25
CA GLU A 53 -19.45 -6.79 18.84
C GLU A 53 -19.23 -7.93 17.85
N ASN A 54 -19.37 -7.68 16.54
CA ASN A 54 -19.32 -8.74 15.52
C ASN A 54 -18.30 -8.49 14.40
N ALA A 55 -17.77 -7.28 14.26
CA ALA A 55 -16.95 -6.92 13.12
C ALA A 55 -15.66 -7.73 13.08
N GLU A 56 -14.99 -7.92 14.22
CA GLU A 56 -13.77 -8.73 14.29
C GLU A 56 -13.99 -10.16 13.79
N THR A 57 -15.00 -10.88 14.33
CA THR A 57 -15.33 -12.25 13.90
C THR A 57 -15.70 -12.32 12.42
N LEU A 58 -16.42 -11.34 11.89
CA LEU A 58 -16.84 -11.30 10.48
C LEU A 58 -15.69 -10.97 9.54
N VAL A 59 -14.86 -10.00 9.91
CA VAL A 59 -13.72 -9.51 9.13
C VAL A 59 -12.61 -10.55 9.10
N LEU A 60 -12.18 -11.05 10.26
CA LEU A 60 -11.13 -12.07 10.34
C LEU A 60 -11.60 -13.38 9.70
N GLY A 61 -12.82 -13.83 9.99
CA GLY A 61 -13.36 -15.03 9.34
C GLY A 61 -13.48 -14.92 7.82
N ALA A 62 -13.69 -13.71 7.29
CA ALA A 62 -13.73 -13.46 5.86
C ALA A 62 -12.34 -13.32 5.22
N TYR A 63 -11.42 -12.61 5.89
CA TYR A 63 -10.03 -12.41 5.45
C TYR A 63 -9.25 -13.71 5.48
N GLU A 64 -9.19 -14.35 6.66
CA GLU A 64 -8.51 -15.61 6.85
C GLU A 64 -9.05 -16.58 5.83
N GLY A 65 -10.38 -16.63 5.69
CA GLY A 65 -11.11 -17.45 4.74
C GLY A 65 -10.89 -18.93 5.00
N LEU A 66 -9.63 -19.37 4.85
CA LEU A 66 -8.97 -20.59 5.23
C LEU A 66 -7.43 -20.32 5.40
N ASN A 67 -7.05 -19.43 6.35
CA ASN A 67 -5.75 -18.99 6.95
C ASN A 67 -4.54 -18.61 6.05
N SER A 68 -3.87 -17.54 6.47
CA SER A 68 -2.46 -17.24 6.23
C SER A 68 -1.83 -17.03 7.60
N GLU A 69 -0.98 -17.97 8.03
CA GLU A 69 -0.12 -17.90 9.22
C GLU A 69 0.38 -16.46 9.41
N SER A 70 -0.17 -15.69 10.37
CA SER A 70 0.47 -14.48 10.94
C SER A 70 -0.42 -13.67 11.89
N ILE A 71 -1.75 -13.72 11.87
CA ILE A 71 -2.52 -12.89 12.81
C ILE A 71 -2.84 -13.66 14.09
N VAL A 72 -1.99 -13.56 15.11
CA VAL A 72 -2.33 -14.00 16.47
C VAL A 72 -3.17 -12.89 17.14
N PRO A 73 -4.47 -13.10 17.46
CA PRO A 73 -5.24 -12.08 18.15
C PRO A 73 -4.69 -11.88 19.56
N LEU A 74 -4.00 -10.77 19.80
CA LEU A 74 -3.45 -10.37 21.11
C LEU A 74 -4.53 -10.22 22.21
N ALA A 75 -5.82 -10.22 21.84
CA ALA A 75 -6.95 -10.14 22.77
C ALA A 75 -7.29 -11.47 23.50
N LEU A 76 -6.68 -12.60 23.13
CA LEU A 76 -7.04 -13.91 23.70
C LEU A 76 -6.45 -14.22 25.09
N GLU A 77 -5.65 -13.35 25.69
CA GLU A 77 -5.05 -13.64 27.01
C GLU A 77 -6.00 -13.49 28.22
N THR A 78 -7.26 -13.03 28.10
CA THR A 78 -8.11 -12.84 29.31
C THR A 78 -9.57 -13.32 29.27
N SER A 79 -10.07 -13.94 28.20
CA SER A 79 -11.45 -14.48 28.20
C SER A 79 -11.49 -16.00 28.37
N THR A 80 -12.07 -16.46 29.47
CA THR A 80 -12.27 -17.89 29.80
C THR A 80 -13.44 -18.55 29.03
N THR A 81 -13.85 -17.97 27.91
CA THR A 81 -14.77 -18.60 26.95
C THR A 81 -14.16 -18.48 25.57
N THR A 82 -13.29 -19.44 25.23
CA THR A 82 -12.68 -19.64 23.92
C THR A 82 -13.76 -19.83 22.86
N GLU A 83 -14.05 -18.79 22.08
CA GLU A 83 -14.46 -19.02 20.69
C GLU A 83 -13.18 -19.37 19.92
N ILE A 84 -13.20 -20.58 19.37
CA ILE A 84 -12.08 -21.25 18.73
C ILE A 84 -11.93 -20.66 17.33
N GLY A 85 -10.87 -19.88 17.11
CA GLY A 85 -10.40 -19.50 15.77
C GLY A 85 -9.76 -20.70 15.07
N ILE A 86 -9.81 -20.70 13.74
CA ILE A 86 -9.33 -21.81 12.90
C ILE A 86 -7.80 -21.72 12.82
N GLU A 87 -7.06 -22.51 13.62
CA GLU A 87 -5.60 -22.38 13.67
C GLU A 87 -4.86 -22.86 12.40
N ASP A 88 -5.33 -23.84 11.60
CA ASP A 88 -4.51 -24.28 10.44
C ASP A 88 -5.20 -25.00 9.24
N PRO A 89 -5.49 -24.25 8.17
CA PRO A 89 -5.86 -24.70 6.81
C PRO A 89 -4.72 -24.67 5.75
N TYR A 90 -3.44 -24.53 6.13
CA TYR A 90 -2.25 -24.59 5.25
C TYR A 90 -2.21 -25.85 4.36
N HIS A 91 -2.93 -26.90 4.77
CA HIS A 91 -3.02 -28.18 4.08
C HIS A 91 -3.81 -28.13 2.77
N LEU A 92 -4.79 -27.23 2.62
CA LEU A 92 -5.54 -27.11 1.37
C LEU A 92 -4.73 -26.38 0.29
N LYS A 93 -4.01 -25.32 0.69
CA LYS A 93 -2.99 -24.67 -0.13
C LYS A 93 -1.90 -25.66 -0.52
N THR A 94 -1.36 -26.42 0.43
CA THR A 94 -0.35 -27.46 0.17
C THR A 94 -0.86 -28.52 -0.81
N LEU A 95 -2.09 -29.01 -0.64
CA LEU A 95 -2.72 -29.97 -1.55
C LEU A 95 -2.87 -29.40 -2.97
N MET A 96 -3.29 -28.15 -3.08
CA MET A 96 -3.44 -27.45 -4.35
C MET A 96 -2.09 -27.16 -5.02
N THR A 97 -1.11 -26.66 -4.27
CA THR A 97 0.27 -26.42 -4.72
C THR A 97 0.90 -27.73 -5.18
N ARG A 98 0.80 -28.83 -4.43
CA ARG A 98 1.28 -30.14 -4.86
C ARG A 98 0.57 -30.62 -6.14
N THR A 99 -0.74 -30.40 -6.24
CA THR A 99 -1.51 -30.72 -7.46
C THR A 99 -1.03 -29.91 -8.67
N LEU A 100 -0.70 -28.63 -8.47
CA LEU A 100 -0.16 -27.76 -9.52
C LEU A 100 1.28 -28.12 -9.89
N LEU A 101 2.14 -28.40 -8.92
CA LEU A 101 3.52 -28.86 -9.12
C LEU A 101 3.57 -30.16 -9.95
N LEU A 102 2.61 -31.06 -9.77
CA LEU A 102 2.54 -32.30 -10.55
C LEU A 102 2.11 -32.07 -12.01
N ALA A 103 1.42 -30.96 -12.31
CA ALA A 103 1.12 -30.56 -13.67
C ALA A 103 2.33 -29.91 -14.39
N GLN A 104 3.38 -29.53 -13.66
CA GLN A 104 4.53 -28.78 -14.20
C GLN A 104 5.57 -29.60 -14.96
N THR A 105 5.67 -30.91 -14.72
CA THR A 105 6.77 -31.67 -15.32
C THR A 105 6.54 -31.82 -16.82
N ASP A 106 7.31 -31.09 -17.63
CA ASP A 106 7.43 -31.17 -19.12
C ASP A 106 7.76 -32.58 -19.67
N ASN A 107 7.90 -33.55 -18.78
CA ASN A 107 7.86 -34.96 -19.14
C ASN A 107 6.41 -35.31 -19.46
N GLN A 108 6.17 -35.91 -20.64
CA GLN A 108 4.95 -36.68 -20.87
C GLN A 108 4.59 -37.40 -19.57
N ILE A 109 3.41 -37.12 -19.01
CA ILE A 109 2.97 -37.72 -17.76
C ILE A 109 2.96 -39.24 -17.98
N THR A 110 4.08 -39.92 -17.70
CA THR A 110 4.18 -41.37 -17.84
C THR A 110 3.44 -41.97 -16.66
N MET A 111 2.12 -42.10 -16.82
CA MET A 111 1.23 -42.57 -15.77
C MET A 111 1.30 -44.08 -15.59
N LEU A 112 1.97 -44.50 -14.54
CA LEU A 112 1.60 -45.66 -13.73
C LEU A 112 1.83 -45.24 -12.26
N ASN A 113 0.79 -45.32 -11.41
CA ASN A 113 0.80 -44.84 -10.02
C ASN A 113 1.04 -43.33 -9.91
N VAL A 114 0.07 -42.51 -10.32
CA VAL A 114 0.18 -41.03 -10.34
C VAL A 114 0.44 -40.45 -8.95
N PHE A 115 -0.04 -41.12 -7.92
CA PHE A 115 0.29 -40.84 -6.54
C PHE A 115 0.74 -42.13 -5.88
N GLU A 116 1.92 -42.13 -5.31
CA GLU A 116 2.22 -43.17 -4.34
C GLU A 116 1.45 -42.82 -3.05
N PRO A 117 0.75 -43.76 -2.39
CA PRO A 117 -0.13 -43.46 -1.26
C PRO A 117 0.51 -42.66 -0.12
N TRP A 118 1.84 -42.70 0.00
CA TRP A 118 2.63 -41.95 0.98
C TRP A 118 2.91 -40.49 0.60
N GLU A 119 2.67 -40.06 -0.64
CA GLU A 119 2.92 -38.68 -1.07
C GLU A 119 1.88 -37.69 -0.54
N PHE A 120 0.72 -38.18 -0.14
CA PHE A 120 -0.33 -37.39 0.52
C PHE A 120 -0.53 -37.73 1.99
N CYS A 121 -0.18 -38.95 2.40
CA CYS A 121 -0.41 -39.42 3.75
C CYS A 121 0.91 -39.86 4.38
N ASN A 122 1.35 -39.14 5.42
CA ASN A 122 2.36 -39.66 6.32
C ASN A 122 1.70 -40.77 7.16
N ASN A 123 2.18 -42.00 7.05
CA ASN A 123 1.50 -43.20 7.57
C ASN A 123 1.43 -43.23 9.11
N TYR A 124 0.49 -42.52 9.74
CA TYR A 124 0.28 -42.59 11.19
C TYR A 124 -1.21 -42.65 11.61
N PRO A 125 -1.64 -43.66 12.40
CA PRO A 125 -1.01 -44.97 12.62
C PRO A 125 -1.39 -46.02 11.56
N ALA A 126 -2.27 -45.69 10.59
CA ALA A 126 -2.69 -46.60 9.50
C ALA A 126 -3.39 -45.88 8.32
N GLY A 127 -3.04 -44.61 8.07
CA GLY A 127 -3.64 -43.83 6.99
C GLY A 127 -3.27 -44.32 5.60
N TYR A 128 -4.15 -44.16 4.61
CA TYR A 128 -3.81 -44.36 3.21
C TYR A 128 -4.74 -43.57 2.28
N THR A 129 -4.31 -43.41 1.04
CA THR A 129 -5.14 -42.89 -0.05
C THR A 129 -5.36 -43.94 -1.14
N THR A 130 -6.45 -43.78 -1.89
CA THR A 130 -6.69 -44.48 -3.15
C THR A 130 -7.23 -43.49 -4.16
N ASP A 131 -6.87 -43.63 -5.43
CA ASP A 131 -7.36 -42.74 -6.47
C ASP A 131 -7.92 -43.50 -7.70
N THR A 132 -8.65 -42.76 -8.52
CA THR A 132 -9.19 -43.20 -9.81
C THR A 132 -8.80 -42.24 -10.93
N ILE A 133 -7.71 -41.49 -10.74
CA ILE A 133 -7.31 -40.42 -11.64
C ILE A 133 -6.84 -41.02 -12.95
N LYS A 134 -7.37 -40.47 -14.05
CA LYS A 134 -7.05 -40.89 -15.41
C LYS A 134 -6.81 -39.69 -16.29
N GLU A 135 -5.97 -39.89 -17.30
CA GLU A 135 -5.87 -38.96 -18.42
C GLU A 135 -7.18 -38.89 -19.21
N THR A 136 -7.43 -37.71 -19.72
CA THR A 136 -8.43 -37.40 -20.72
C THR A 136 -7.71 -36.74 -21.90
N ASN A 137 -8.41 -36.56 -23.03
CA ASN A 137 -7.82 -35.87 -24.17
C ASN A 137 -7.41 -34.41 -23.90
N THR A 138 -7.82 -33.84 -22.75
CA THR A 138 -7.67 -32.42 -22.42
C THR A 138 -7.11 -32.20 -21.01
N GLY A 139 -6.57 -33.22 -20.33
CA GLY A 139 -6.06 -33.09 -18.95
C GLY A 139 -6.35 -34.31 -18.08
N LEU A 140 -6.55 -34.14 -16.77
CA LEU A 140 -6.74 -35.21 -15.79
C LEU A 140 -8.11 -35.14 -15.12
N GLN A 141 -8.69 -36.29 -14.79
CA GLN A 141 -9.93 -36.35 -14.01
C GLN A 141 -10.00 -37.62 -13.16
N GLY A 142 -10.48 -37.52 -11.93
CA GLY A 142 -10.84 -38.67 -11.12
C GLY A 142 -11.16 -38.29 -9.68
N ASP A 143 -11.21 -39.31 -8.85
CA ASP A 143 -11.47 -39.16 -7.42
C ASP A 143 -10.25 -39.61 -6.62
N ILE A 144 -9.99 -38.93 -5.50
CA ILE A 144 -9.07 -39.33 -4.44
C ILE A 144 -9.92 -39.63 -3.19
N ASN A 145 -9.74 -40.81 -2.61
CA ASN A 145 -10.35 -41.20 -1.34
C ASN A 145 -9.26 -41.24 -0.27
N PHE A 146 -9.50 -40.55 0.83
CA PHE A 146 -8.65 -40.47 2.01
C PHE A 146 -9.22 -41.35 3.11
N PHE A 147 -8.37 -42.16 3.73
CA PHE A 147 -8.72 -43.01 4.85
C PHE A 147 -7.72 -42.78 5.98
N ASN A 148 -8.13 -42.06 7.01
CA ASN A 148 -7.32 -41.66 8.16
C ASN A 148 -5.97 -41.09 7.73
N CYS A 149 -5.96 -40.27 6.67
CA CYS A 149 -4.75 -39.77 6.04
C CYS A 149 -4.14 -38.66 6.88
N ASN A 150 -2.97 -38.85 7.47
CA ASN A 150 -2.27 -37.74 8.13
C ASN A 150 -1.55 -36.89 7.08
N ALA A 151 -1.98 -35.64 6.91
CA ALA A 151 -1.48 -34.74 5.87
C ALA A 151 -0.20 -33.99 6.26
N GLU A 152 0.30 -34.18 7.49
CA GLU A 152 1.30 -33.31 8.09
C GLU A 152 2.72 -33.88 8.13
N ASP A 153 3.70 -32.97 8.12
CA ASP A 153 5.14 -33.24 8.21
C ASP A 153 5.74 -32.30 9.27
N GLY A 154 5.74 -32.68 10.55
CA GLY A 154 6.21 -31.74 11.59
C GLY A 154 5.95 -32.12 13.04
N GLY A 155 4.89 -32.88 13.34
CA GLY A 155 4.61 -33.35 14.71
C GLY A 155 3.16 -33.14 15.15
N ASP A 156 2.42 -32.26 14.49
CA ASP A 156 0.97 -32.18 14.65
C ASP A 156 0.29 -33.25 13.77
N VAL A 157 -0.96 -33.55 14.07
CA VAL A 157 -1.69 -34.68 13.47
C VAL A 157 -2.98 -34.18 12.89
N ILE A 158 -2.99 -33.99 11.57
CA ILE A 158 -4.18 -33.61 10.82
C ILE A 158 -4.67 -34.77 9.99
N ILE A 159 -5.78 -35.37 10.44
CA ILE A 159 -6.38 -36.53 9.79
C ILE A 159 -7.43 -36.08 8.77
N ILE A 160 -7.21 -36.41 7.51
CA ILE A 160 -8.14 -36.22 6.40
C ILE A 160 -8.85 -37.55 6.10
N ASP A 161 -10.18 -37.47 6.01
CA ASP A 161 -11.06 -38.60 5.69
C ASP A 161 -12.13 -38.19 4.68
N GLY A 162 -12.40 -39.03 3.68
CA GLY A 162 -13.49 -38.81 2.73
C GLY A 162 -13.03 -38.77 1.29
N LYS A 163 -13.80 -38.10 0.43
CA LYS A 163 -13.63 -38.14 -1.01
C LYS A 163 -13.51 -36.74 -1.61
N MET A 164 -12.50 -36.57 -2.45
CA MET A 164 -12.30 -35.38 -3.27
C MET A 164 -12.31 -35.78 -4.75
N THR A 165 -13.10 -35.09 -5.57
CA THR A 165 -13.05 -35.22 -7.03
C THR A 165 -12.13 -34.14 -7.59
N LEU A 166 -11.11 -34.55 -8.33
CA LEU A 166 -10.15 -33.66 -8.99
C LEU A 166 -10.42 -33.64 -10.51
N SER A 167 -10.34 -32.44 -11.09
CA SER A 167 -10.34 -32.21 -12.54
C SER A 167 -9.30 -31.16 -12.88
N LEU A 168 -8.40 -31.50 -13.80
CA LEU A 168 -7.45 -30.58 -14.41
C LEU A 168 -7.74 -30.54 -15.91
N VAL A 169 -7.93 -29.35 -16.46
CA VAL A 169 -8.19 -29.16 -17.90
C VAL A 169 -7.15 -28.20 -18.47
N GLU A 170 -6.43 -28.63 -19.49
CA GLU A 170 -5.57 -27.78 -20.30
C GLU A 170 -6.39 -27.10 -21.41
N GLU A 171 -6.36 -25.77 -21.44
CA GLU A 171 -6.99 -24.96 -22.47
C GLU A 171 -5.97 -23.98 -23.08
N GLY A 172 -5.25 -24.45 -24.10
CA GLY A 172 -4.17 -23.67 -24.71
C GLY A 172 -3.01 -23.50 -23.73
N ASN A 173 -2.73 -22.26 -23.32
CA ASN A 173 -1.71 -21.95 -22.32
C ASN A 173 -2.26 -21.89 -20.90
N LEU A 174 -3.54 -22.18 -20.67
CA LEU A 174 -4.14 -22.14 -19.33
C LEU A 174 -4.32 -23.55 -18.78
N ILE A 175 -3.99 -23.72 -17.50
CA ILE A 175 -4.33 -24.89 -16.72
C ILE A 175 -5.48 -24.50 -15.80
N LYS A 176 -6.61 -25.20 -15.91
CA LYS A 176 -7.76 -25.03 -15.02
C LYS A 176 -7.82 -26.20 -14.05
N VAL A 177 -7.74 -25.91 -12.75
CA VAL A 177 -7.91 -26.89 -11.68
C VAL A 177 -9.31 -26.78 -11.07
N SER A 178 -9.91 -27.89 -10.69
CA SER A 178 -11.18 -27.96 -9.98
C SER A 178 -11.16 -29.16 -9.03
N MET A 179 -11.33 -28.89 -7.75
CA MET A 179 -11.48 -29.87 -6.67
C MET A 179 -12.89 -29.76 -6.10
N THR A 180 -13.57 -30.87 -5.87
CA THR A 180 -14.93 -30.89 -5.30
C THR A 180 -14.99 -31.89 -4.14
N MET A 181 -15.56 -31.47 -3.02
CA MET A 181 -15.53 -32.19 -1.74
C MET A 181 -16.95 -32.46 -1.26
N ASN A 182 -17.27 -33.69 -0.83
CA ASN A 182 -18.63 -34.04 -0.40
C ASN A 182 -18.74 -35.22 0.62
N PRO A 183 -18.75 -34.92 1.92
CA PRO A 183 -17.81 -34.01 2.57
C PRO A 183 -16.38 -34.55 2.56
N LEU A 184 -15.41 -33.66 2.80
CA LEU A 184 -14.08 -34.03 3.25
C LEU A 184 -13.97 -33.70 4.75
N TYR A 185 -13.72 -34.70 5.58
CA TYR A 185 -13.54 -34.54 7.01
C TYR A 185 -12.08 -34.24 7.32
N MET A 186 -11.85 -33.30 8.22
CA MET A 186 -10.54 -32.95 8.74
C MET A 186 -10.59 -32.99 10.27
N VAL A 187 -9.59 -33.57 10.89
CA VAL A 187 -9.43 -33.61 12.35
C VAL A 187 -8.09 -33.01 12.70
N SER A 188 -8.07 -31.91 13.44
CA SER A 188 -6.86 -31.30 14.01
C SER A 188 -7.01 -31.28 15.53
N GLY A 189 -6.14 -32.00 16.23
CA GLY A 189 -6.24 -32.15 17.68
C GLY A 189 -7.60 -32.73 18.14
N VAL A 190 -8.39 -31.92 18.83
CA VAL A 190 -9.75 -32.28 19.32
C VAL A 190 -10.86 -31.86 18.37
N ASP A 191 -10.56 -30.99 17.43
CA ASP A 191 -11.54 -30.39 16.55
C ASP A 191 -11.76 -31.24 15.31
N ARG A 192 -12.99 -31.22 14.82
CA ARG A 192 -13.35 -31.90 13.58
C ARG A 192 -14.22 -31.00 12.73
N TYR A 193 -13.91 -31.01 11.45
CA TYR A 193 -14.55 -30.18 10.46
C TYR A 193 -15.01 -31.06 9.29
N ALA A 194 -16.12 -30.70 8.68
CA ALA A 194 -16.57 -31.26 7.42
C ALA A 194 -16.61 -30.14 6.37
N LEU A 195 -15.87 -30.33 5.28
CA LEU A 195 -15.80 -29.40 4.17
C LEU A 195 -16.68 -29.87 3.02
N TYR A 196 -17.48 -28.96 2.49
CA TYR A 196 -18.38 -29.19 1.36
C TYR A 196 -18.13 -28.13 0.31
N GLY A 197 -18.15 -28.50 -0.97
CA GLY A 197 -18.15 -27.51 -2.05
C GLY A 197 -17.03 -27.72 -3.04
N LYS A 198 -16.54 -26.61 -3.61
CA LYS A 198 -15.61 -26.63 -4.74
C LYS A 198 -14.54 -25.56 -4.59
N ILE A 199 -13.32 -25.94 -4.96
CA ILE A 199 -12.20 -25.03 -5.22
C ILE A 199 -11.92 -25.14 -6.71
N GLY A 200 -11.77 -24.01 -7.37
CA GLY A 200 -11.32 -23.92 -8.74
C GLY A 200 -10.16 -22.96 -8.85
N GLY A 201 -9.42 -23.06 -9.94
CA GLY A 201 -8.42 -22.06 -10.24
C GLY A 201 -7.92 -22.14 -11.66
N THR A 202 -7.25 -21.09 -12.10
CA THR A 202 -6.60 -21.01 -13.40
C THR A 202 -5.20 -20.43 -13.25
N THR A 203 -4.22 -21.01 -13.94
CA THR A 203 -2.86 -20.48 -14.04
C THR A 203 -2.35 -20.60 -15.47
N ASN A 204 -1.35 -19.81 -15.84
CA ASN A 204 -0.70 -19.90 -17.13
C ASN A 204 0.41 -20.95 -17.09
N LYS A 205 0.34 -21.93 -18.00
CA LYS A 205 1.31 -23.01 -18.14
C LYS A 205 2.74 -22.51 -18.36
N ASN A 206 2.89 -21.37 -19.03
CA ASN A 206 4.18 -20.76 -19.32
C ASN A 206 4.61 -19.73 -18.26
N ASP A 207 3.71 -19.37 -17.34
CA ASP A 207 3.92 -18.30 -16.38
C ASP A 207 3.09 -18.57 -15.11
N MET A 208 3.65 -19.41 -14.24
CA MET A 208 2.98 -19.83 -13.01
C MET A 208 3.11 -18.81 -11.87
N THR A 209 3.74 -17.67 -12.15
CA THR A 209 3.82 -16.54 -11.23
C THR A 209 2.43 -16.00 -10.90
N SER A 210 1.44 -16.22 -11.77
CA SER A 210 0.05 -15.80 -11.56
C SER A 210 -0.91 -16.99 -11.41
N ILE A 211 -1.74 -16.92 -10.36
CA ILE A 211 -2.77 -17.91 -10.06
C ILE A 211 -4.06 -17.17 -9.68
N VAL A 212 -5.16 -17.52 -10.34
CA VAL A 212 -6.51 -17.08 -9.96
C VAL A 212 -7.25 -18.25 -9.35
N LEU A 213 -7.63 -18.16 -8.09
CA LEU A 213 -8.42 -19.17 -7.38
C LEU A 213 -9.84 -18.67 -7.18
N THR A 214 -10.79 -19.60 -7.20
CA THR A 214 -12.20 -19.36 -6.91
C THR A 214 -12.71 -20.46 -5.98
N THR A 215 -13.25 -20.09 -4.83
CA THR A 215 -13.67 -21.01 -3.78
C THR A 215 -15.14 -20.78 -3.46
N ASP A 216 -15.87 -21.90 -3.34
CA ASP A 216 -17.24 -21.95 -2.85
C ASP A 216 -17.32 -23.14 -1.88
N ILE A 217 -16.99 -22.89 -0.61
CA ILE A 217 -16.84 -23.93 0.43
C ILE A 217 -17.67 -23.59 1.65
N THR A 218 -18.37 -24.59 2.17
CA THR A 218 -18.94 -24.58 3.50
C THR A 218 -18.13 -25.47 4.42
N MET A 219 -17.74 -24.92 5.57
CA MET A 219 -17.17 -25.64 6.70
C MET A 219 -18.25 -25.88 7.74
N GLN A 220 -18.33 -27.10 8.25
CA GLN A 220 -19.19 -27.47 9.37
C GLN A 220 -18.35 -28.02 10.52
N GLU A 221 -18.47 -27.43 11.70
CA GLU A 221 -17.81 -27.88 12.93
C GLU A 221 -18.56 -29.04 13.60
N THR A 222 -17.89 -29.73 14.54
CA THR A 222 -18.55 -30.69 15.45
C THR A 222 -19.68 -30.08 16.28
N SER A 223 -19.62 -28.77 16.55
CA SER A 223 -20.67 -28.01 17.24
C SER A 223 -21.97 -27.93 16.43
N GLY A 224 -21.89 -28.20 15.11
CA GLY A 224 -22.97 -28.02 14.15
C GLY A 224 -23.01 -26.62 13.54
N ARG A 225 -22.16 -25.68 13.98
CA ARG A 225 -22.01 -24.36 13.34
C ARG A 225 -21.46 -24.53 11.93
N THR A 226 -21.93 -23.70 11.01
CA THR A 226 -21.50 -23.69 9.61
C THR A 226 -21.02 -22.32 9.19
N TYR A 227 -19.94 -22.27 8.41
CA TYR A 227 -19.39 -21.06 7.82
C TYR A 227 -19.26 -21.27 6.32
N TRP A 228 -19.47 -20.23 5.53
CA TRP A 228 -19.49 -20.37 4.08
C TRP A 228 -18.75 -19.24 3.40
N LEU A 229 -17.72 -19.59 2.64
CA LEU A 229 -17.09 -18.72 1.66
C LEU A 229 -17.78 -18.92 0.32
N ASN A 230 -18.46 -17.88 -0.16
CA ASN A 230 -19.14 -17.88 -1.44
C ASN A 230 -18.40 -16.99 -2.44
N ASN A 231 -18.10 -17.54 -3.62
CA ASN A 231 -17.41 -16.83 -4.70
C ASN A 231 -16.12 -16.14 -4.22
N TYR A 232 -15.40 -16.76 -3.28
CA TYR A 232 -14.12 -16.25 -2.81
C TYR A 232 -13.12 -16.33 -3.96
N ARG A 233 -12.68 -15.19 -4.48
CA ARG A 233 -11.69 -15.09 -5.54
C ARG A 233 -10.40 -14.54 -4.97
N MET A 234 -9.31 -15.22 -5.28
CA MET A 234 -7.95 -14.82 -4.94
C MET A 234 -7.15 -14.71 -6.24
N ASP A 235 -6.53 -13.56 -6.49
CA ASP A 235 -5.62 -13.34 -7.61
C ASP A 235 -4.25 -13.06 -7.02
N SER A 236 -3.30 -13.97 -7.24
CA SER A 236 -1.93 -13.84 -6.74
C SER A 236 -0.96 -13.65 -7.91
N ALA A 237 -0.01 -12.74 -7.76
CA ALA A 237 1.09 -12.52 -8.70
C ALA A 237 2.42 -12.42 -7.95
N GLU A 238 3.34 -13.33 -8.24
CA GLU A 238 4.72 -13.27 -7.76
C GLU A 238 5.44 -12.02 -8.27
N LYS A 239 6.29 -11.45 -7.42
CA LYS A 239 7.04 -10.23 -7.70
C LYS A 239 8.55 -10.47 -7.65
N TYR A 240 9.23 -9.88 -8.62
CA TYR A 240 10.67 -9.98 -8.82
C TYR A 240 11.30 -8.59 -8.79
N ASP A 241 12.48 -8.45 -8.19
CA ASP A 241 13.23 -7.20 -8.14
C ASP A 241 13.94 -6.96 -9.49
N VAL A 242 14.67 -5.84 -9.60
CA VAL A 242 15.44 -5.49 -10.82
C VAL A 242 16.55 -6.48 -11.16
N THR A 243 16.95 -7.35 -10.22
CA THR A 243 17.94 -8.40 -10.40
C THR A 243 17.31 -9.74 -10.82
N GLY A 244 15.97 -9.82 -10.83
CA GLY A 244 15.23 -11.06 -11.03
C GLY A 244 15.16 -11.93 -9.78
N THR A 245 15.46 -11.37 -8.60
CA THR A 245 15.31 -12.06 -7.31
C THR A 245 13.86 -11.96 -6.86
N HIS A 246 13.33 -13.09 -6.40
CA HIS A 246 11.96 -13.20 -5.93
C HIS A 246 11.82 -12.50 -4.57
N TRP A 247 10.94 -11.49 -4.46
CA TRP A 247 10.84 -10.67 -3.24
C TRP A 247 9.50 -10.78 -2.51
N GLY A 248 8.41 -11.13 -3.21
CA GLY A 248 7.14 -11.39 -2.55
C GLY A 248 6.01 -11.77 -3.50
N THR A 249 4.80 -11.78 -2.98
CA THR A 249 3.57 -12.06 -3.72
C THR A 249 2.59 -10.91 -3.53
N GLU A 250 2.10 -10.34 -4.63
CA GLU A 250 0.94 -9.46 -4.62
C GLU A 250 -0.34 -10.29 -4.65
N LEU A 251 -1.33 -9.89 -3.87
CA LEU A 251 -2.57 -10.60 -3.67
C LEU A 251 -3.76 -9.64 -3.72
N THR A 252 -4.79 -10.01 -4.47
CA THR A 252 -6.12 -9.40 -4.33
C THR A 252 -7.14 -10.46 -3.99
N ILE A 253 -8.02 -10.16 -3.04
CA ILE A 253 -9.09 -11.04 -2.59
C ILE A 253 -10.44 -10.36 -2.75
N SER A 254 -11.47 -11.15 -3.00
CA SER A 254 -12.85 -10.68 -2.98
C SER A 254 -13.79 -11.85 -2.75
N GLY A 255 -14.99 -11.59 -2.25
CA GLY A 255 -15.99 -12.64 -2.10
C GLY A 255 -17.07 -12.27 -1.11
N ARG A 256 -17.73 -13.31 -0.60
CA ARG A 256 -18.72 -13.20 0.45
C ARG A 256 -18.47 -14.25 1.51
N TYR A 257 -18.43 -13.82 2.76
CA TYR A 257 -18.30 -14.72 3.91
C TYR A 257 -19.59 -14.73 4.70
N TYR A 258 -20.08 -15.91 5.02
CA TYR A 258 -21.22 -16.13 5.91
C TYR A 258 -20.73 -16.73 7.22
N SER A 259 -20.91 -15.98 8.31
CA SER A 259 -20.78 -16.49 9.68
C SER A 259 -22.05 -17.24 10.08
N ASN A 260 -21.94 -18.28 10.91
CA ASN A 260 -23.11 -19.03 11.37
C ASN A 260 -24.17 -18.14 12.04
N ASP A 261 -23.73 -17.20 12.88
CA ASP A 261 -24.59 -16.49 13.82
C ASP A 261 -24.84 -15.03 13.46
N HIS A 262 -23.97 -14.43 12.65
CA HIS A 262 -23.99 -12.99 12.38
C HIS A 262 -24.49 -12.62 10.98
N GLY A 263 -24.69 -13.59 10.09
CA GLY A 263 -25.05 -13.34 8.70
C GLY A 263 -23.82 -13.24 7.80
N TYR A 264 -23.89 -12.45 6.73
CA TYR A 264 -22.81 -12.31 5.76
C TYR A 264 -22.25 -10.90 5.60
N VAL A 265 -21.00 -10.84 5.15
CA VAL A 265 -20.34 -9.64 4.65
C VAL A 265 -19.81 -9.91 3.23
N ASP A 266 -19.91 -8.91 2.37
CA ASP A 266 -19.18 -8.87 1.10
C ASP A 266 -17.82 -8.23 1.35
N PHE A 267 -16.77 -8.66 0.66
CA PHE A 267 -15.46 -8.05 0.81
C PHE A 267 -14.67 -8.00 -0.50
N ALA A 268 -13.78 -7.02 -0.57
CA ALA A 268 -12.83 -6.85 -1.66
C ALA A 268 -11.61 -6.06 -1.19
N THR A 269 -10.45 -6.40 -1.73
CA THR A 269 -9.24 -5.60 -1.63
C THR A 269 -9.42 -4.23 -2.31
N GLU A 270 -9.14 -3.16 -1.58
CA GLU A 270 -9.03 -1.78 -2.10
C GLU A 270 -7.58 -1.47 -2.48
N GLU A 271 -6.62 -1.98 -1.70
CA GLU A 271 -5.17 -1.84 -1.94
C GLU A 271 -4.50 -3.21 -1.93
N VAL A 272 -3.69 -3.50 -2.95
CA VAL A 272 -3.08 -4.82 -3.17
C VAL A 272 -2.34 -5.27 -1.92
N ILE A 273 -2.59 -6.51 -1.51
CA ILE A 273 -1.90 -7.10 -0.37
C ILE A 273 -0.52 -7.56 -0.84
N PHE A 274 0.56 -7.09 -0.23
CA PHE A 274 1.91 -7.55 -0.51
C PHE A 274 2.41 -8.47 0.60
N MET A 275 2.78 -9.70 0.25
CA MET A 275 3.35 -10.67 1.18
C MET A 275 4.82 -10.94 0.81
N PRO A 276 5.80 -10.42 1.57
CA PRO A 276 7.20 -10.72 1.32
C PRO A 276 7.52 -12.19 1.61
N PHE A 277 8.47 -12.78 0.87
CA PHE A 277 8.94 -14.15 1.16
C PHE A 277 9.94 -14.21 2.32
N ASN A 278 10.50 -13.06 2.68
CA ASN A 278 11.37 -12.95 3.84
C ASN A 278 10.50 -12.53 5.02
N ASP A 279 10.30 -13.43 5.98
CA ASP A 279 9.51 -13.16 7.19
C ASP A 279 10.09 -12.01 8.05
N LEU A 280 11.34 -11.60 7.78
CA LEU A 280 12.01 -10.46 8.40
C LEU A 280 11.84 -9.14 7.63
N ALA A 281 11.17 -9.15 6.47
CA ALA A 281 10.91 -7.91 5.74
C ALA A 281 9.69 -7.22 6.37
N PRO A 282 9.83 -5.94 6.80
CA PRO A 282 8.69 -5.14 7.23
C PRO A 282 7.80 -4.87 6.02
N ALA A 283 6.49 -4.89 6.23
CA ALA A 283 5.41 -4.66 5.27
C ALA A 283 4.74 -5.92 4.73
N HIS A 284 3.72 -6.37 5.49
CA HIS A 284 2.46 -6.76 4.87
C HIS A 284 1.63 -5.49 4.68
N ASP A 285 1.67 -4.90 3.49
CA ASP A 285 0.79 -3.77 3.17
C ASP A 285 -0.46 -4.29 2.48
N GLY A 286 -1.61 -3.70 2.76
CA GLY A 286 -2.88 -4.06 2.12
C GLY A 286 -4.11 -3.57 2.87
N LEU A 287 -5.10 -3.12 2.10
CA LEU A 287 -6.38 -2.63 2.62
C LEU A 287 -7.54 -3.45 2.05
N ILE A 288 -8.35 -4.03 2.93
CA ILE A 288 -9.52 -4.81 2.55
C ILE A 288 -10.78 -4.18 3.13
N LYS A 289 -11.78 -3.98 2.29
CA LYS A 289 -13.08 -3.45 2.69
C LYS A 289 -14.11 -4.56 2.83
N PHE A 290 -14.84 -4.54 3.94
CA PHE A 290 -15.95 -5.43 4.27
C PHE A 290 -17.25 -4.62 4.31
N THR A 291 -18.24 -5.00 3.53
CA THR A 291 -19.52 -4.30 3.38
C THR A 291 -20.64 -5.06 4.05
N GLY A 292 -21.23 -4.44 5.07
CA GLY A 292 -22.41 -4.89 5.80
C GLY A 292 -23.70 -4.22 5.31
N SER A 293 -24.80 -4.47 6.03
CA SER A 293 -26.10 -3.87 5.78
C SER A 293 -26.17 -2.43 6.28
N ASN A 294 -27.19 -1.69 5.83
CA ASN A 294 -27.44 -0.29 6.22
C ASN A 294 -26.23 0.66 6.06
N GLY A 295 -25.35 0.40 5.10
CA GLY A 295 -24.16 1.22 4.86
C GLY A 295 -23.01 1.00 5.87
N SER A 296 -23.18 0.09 6.84
CA SER A 296 -22.08 -0.31 7.71
C SER A 296 -20.97 -0.98 6.90
N HIS A 297 -19.73 -0.66 7.21
CA HIS A 297 -18.56 -1.30 6.60
C HIS A 297 -17.40 -1.33 7.59
N ALA A 298 -16.41 -2.17 7.32
CA ALA A 298 -15.16 -2.22 8.07
C ALA A 298 -13.99 -2.26 7.10
N TYR A 299 -12.85 -1.74 7.53
CA TYR A 299 -11.57 -1.87 6.84
C TYR A 299 -10.66 -2.74 7.68
N LEU A 300 -9.99 -3.70 7.05
CA LEU A 300 -8.85 -4.42 7.63
C LEU A 300 -7.58 -3.86 7.01
N TRP A 301 -6.71 -3.28 7.84
CA TRP A 301 -5.32 -3.01 7.53
C TRP A 301 -4.46 -4.15 8.07
N LEU A 302 -3.57 -4.63 7.22
CA LEU A 302 -2.48 -5.50 7.60
C LEU A 302 -1.32 -4.57 8.02
N GLY A 303 -0.77 -4.75 9.22
CA GLY A 303 0.30 -3.90 9.76
C GLY A 303 1.68 -4.28 9.23
N GLU A 304 2.72 -3.50 9.57
CA GLU A 304 4.09 -3.82 9.14
C GLU A 304 4.58 -5.15 9.71
N ASN A 305 4.13 -5.49 10.93
CA ASN A 305 4.37 -6.78 11.56
C ASN A 305 3.29 -7.80 11.20
N GLN A 306 3.71 -9.05 11.06
CA GLN A 306 2.84 -10.20 10.83
C GLN A 306 1.67 -10.28 11.82
N ASP A 307 1.92 -9.98 13.09
CA ASP A 307 0.93 -10.10 14.17
C ASP A 307 0.00 -8.87 14.31
N ASP A 308 0.25 -7.79 13.55
CA ASP A 308 -0.48 -6.54 13.68
C ASP A 308 -1.61 -6.41 12.65
N TYR A 309 -2.81 -6.12 13.14
CA TYR A 309 -3.96 -5.83 12.30
C TYR A 309 -4.85 -4.77 12.94
N CYS A 310 -5.43 -3.93 12.10
CA CYS A 310 -6.40 -2.94 12.53
C CYS A 310 -7.71 -3.07 11.77
N ILE A 311 -8.82 -3.17 12.53
CA ILE A 311 -10.18 -3.16 12.00
C ILE A 311 -10.86 -1.85 12.39
N LYS A 312 -11.05 -0.93 11.43
CA LYS A 312 -11.89 0.26 11.66
C LYS A 312 -13.29 0.03 11.11
N VAL A 313 -14.29 0.13 11.98
CA VAL A 313 -15.71 -0.11 11.67
C VAL A 313 -16.43 1.22 11.54
N PHE A 314 -17.10 1.42 10.41
CA PHE A 314 -17.88 2.61 10.08
C PHE A 314 -19.36 2.27 10.06
N ASN A 315 -20.15 2.89 10.95
CA ASN A 315 -21.60 2.67 11.00
C ASN A 315 -22.36 3.88 11.57
N ASP A 316 -23.68 3.78 11.75
CA ASP A 316 -24.53 4.89 12.22
C ASP A 316 -24.16 5.40 13.64
N SER A 317 -23.42 4.60 14.41
CA SER A 317 -22.93 4.97 15.74
C SER A 317 -21.58 5.71 15.70
N GLY A 318 -20.94 5.82 14.54
CA GLY A 318 -19.62 6.43 14.35
C GLY A 318 -18.56 5.44 13.86
N VAL A 319 -17.30 5.78 14.10
CA VAL A 319 -16.13 4.94 13.83
C VAL A 319 -15.75 4.20 15.11
N VAL A 320 -15.45 2.90 15.01
CA VAL A 320 -14.96 2.07 16.11
C VAL A 320 -13.75 1.27 15.64
N ASP A 321 -12.67 1.37 16.40
CA ASP A 321 -11.43 0.66 16.11
C ASP A 321 -11.34 -0.63 16.95
N ILE A 322 -10.94 -1.74 16.35
CA ILE A 322 -10.83 -3.08 16.95
C ILE A 322 -9.52 -3.73 16.50
N GLY A 323 -8.86 -4.49 17.38
CA GLY A 323 -7.56 -5.14 17.11
C GLY A 323 -6.39 -4.34 17.68
N THR A 324 -5.20 -4.51 17.10
CA THR A 324 -4.02 -3.70 17.42
C THR A 324 -4.03 -2.38 16.66
N CYS A 325 -5.21 -1.76 16.51
CA CYS A 325 -5.38 -0.37 16.09
C CYS A 325 -4.77 0.64 17.09
N THR A 326 -3.72 0.28 17.81
CA THR A 326 -2.65 1.24 17.93
C THR A 326 -2.28 1.55 16.49
N SER A 327 -2.70 2.72 15.99
CA SER A 327 -1.89 3.40 14.98
C SER A 327 -0.43 3.06 15.28
N GLU A 328 0.37 2.78 14.27
CA GLU A 328 1.83 2.77 14.45
C GLU A 328 2.37 4.17 14.82
N ASN A 329 1.68 4.90 15.69
CA ASN A 329 2.33 5.57 16.80
C ASN A 329 2.36 4.63 17.98
N ASP A 330 3.50 3.97 18.12
CA ASP A 330 4.05 3.46 19.36
C ASP A 330 3.50 4.18 20.62
N GLY A 331 2.43 3.65 21.19
CA GLY A 331 1.96 4.04 22.52
C GLY A 331 1.04 5.26 22.61
N GLY A 332 -0.18 5.16 22.07
CA GLY A 332 -1.31 5.94 22.60
C GLY A 332 -1.14 7.44 22.41
N ASP A 333 -0.95 7.83 21.15
CA ASP A 333 -0.55 9.17 20.82
C ASP A 333 -1.63 10.19 21.14
N THR A 334 -1.42 10.92 22.24
CA THR A 334 -2.21 12.10 22.52
C THR A 334 -1.80 13.17 21.52
N VAL A 335 -2.57 13.30 20.44
CA VAL A 335 -2.47 14.44 19.51
C VAL A 335 -2.47 15.73 20.32
N THR A 336 -1.30 16.35 20.44
CA THR A 336 -1.14 17.53 21.28
C THR A 336 -1.37 18.76 20.43
N GLU A 337 -2.41 19.53 20.76
CA GLU A 337 -2.68 20.79 20.08
C GLU A 337 -1.66 21.85 20.46
N LYS A 338 -0.85 22.29 19.49
CA LYS A 338 0.24 23.27 19.69
C LYS A 338 -0.16 24.70 19.26
N GLY A 339 -1.25 24.85 18.50
CA GLY A 339 -1.83 26.13 18.10
C GLY A 339 -1.61 26.49 16.63
N GLN A 340 -1.78 27.77 16.31
CA GLN A 340 -1.76 28.26 14.92
C GLN A 340 -0.37 28.77 14.50
N LEU A 341 0.10 28.34 13.33
CA LEU A 341 1.37 28.74 12.72
C LEU A 341 1.20 29.92 11.76
N ALA A 342 2.21 30.81 11.76
CA ALA A 342 2.33 31.87 10.77
C ALA A 342 3.01 31.36 9.49
N ILE A 343 2.49 31.75 8.34
CA ILE A 343 3.06 31.44 7.02
C ILE A 343 4.23 32.38 6.72
N ASN A 344 5.26 31.88 6.05
CA ASN A 344 6.52 32.55 5.74
C ASN A 344 7.36 32.91 6.99
N GLU A 345 7.15 32.19 8.09
CA GLU A 345 7.99 32.27 9.29
C GLU A 345 8.55 30.88 9.60
N THR A 346 9.80 30.83 10.05
CA THR A 346 10.42 29.58 10.54
C THR A 346 10.06 29.39 12.00
N HIS A 347 9.48 28.24 12.32
CA HIS A 347 9.11 27.84 13.68
C HIS A 347 10.10 26.80 14.19
N ASN A 348 10.81 27.10 15.27
CA ASN A 348 11.68 26.12 15.93
C ASN A 348 10.86 25.38 16.98
N LEU A 349 10.55 24.12 16.70
CA LEU A 349 9.58 23.31 17.44
C LEU A 349 10.26 22.10 18.09
N GLN A 350 9.54 21.45 19.00
CA GLN A 350 9.98 20.24 19.67
C GLN A 350 8.83 19.24 19.67
N ILE A 351 9.15 17.97 19.44
CA ILE A 351 8.23 16.85 19.51
C ILE A 351 8.80 15.83 20.50
N GLU A 352 7.91 15.24 21.29
CA GLU A 352 8.29 14.16 22.20
C GLU A 352 8.44 12.86 21.41
N ALA A 353 9.07 11.86 22.01
CA ALA A 353 9.19 10.55 21.38
C ALA A 353 7.80 9.93 21.20
N TYR A 354 7.53 9.40 20.01
CA TYR A 354 6.26 8.84 19.55
C TYR A 354 5.08 9.76 19.82
N ALA A 355 5.28 11.05 19.55
CA ALA A 355 4.24 12.04 19.72
C ALA A 355 3.74 12.54 18.37
N THR A 356 2.44 12.82 18.31
CA THR A 356 1.82 13.59 17.26
C THR A 356 1.53 15.01 17.74
N ASP A 357 2.12 15.99 17.06
CA ASP A 357 1.80 17.40 17.28
C ASP A 357 0.83 17.91 16.20
N ARG A 358 -0.28 18.52 16.63
CA ARG A 358 -1.22 19.19 15.71
C ARG A 358 -1.07 20.70 15.75
N TYR A 359 -0.89 21.26 14.57
CA TYR A 359 -0.92 22.68 14.30
C TYR A 359 -2.08 23.04 13.37
N SER A 360 -2.46 24.32 13.35
CA SER A 360 -3.30 24.86 12.29
C SER A 360 -2.62 26.02 11.57
N PHE A 361 -3.03 26.34 10.34
CA PHE A 361 -2.62 27.56 9.65
C PHE A 361 -3.71 28.01 8.68
N ILE A 362 -3.67 29.28 8.28
CA ILE A 362 -4.60 29.86 7.31
C ILE A 362 -3.80 30.41 6.13
N PRO A 363 -3.87 29.79 4.92
CA PRO A 363 -3.30 30.31 3.69
C PRO A 363 -3.59 31.79 3.48
N SER A 364 -2.53 32.57 3.27
CA SER A 364 -2.62 33.99 2.96
C SER A 364 -3.00 34.27 1.50
N VAL A 365 -2.78 33.30 0.61
CA VAL A 365 -3.13 33.33 -0.81
C VAL A 365 -3.68 31.98 -1.24
N THR A 366 -4.54 31.96 -2.26
CA THR A 366 -5.02 30.69 -2.82
C THR A 366 -3.95 30.13 -3.75
N GLY A 367 -3.50 28.91 -3.51
CA GLY A 367 -2.40 28.30 -4.27
C GLY A 367 -1.89 27.01 -3.62
N THR A 368 -0.89 26.41 -4.25
CA THR A 368 -0.12 25.32 -3.63
C THR A 368 0.84 25.90 -2.59
N TYR A 369 1.24 25.07 -1.63
CA TYR A 369 2.11 25.45 -0.53
C TYR A 369 3.23 24.43 -0.37
N THR A 370 4.44 24.91 -0.10
CA THR A 370 5.55 24.06 0.30
C THR A 370 5.60 24.04 1.82
N ILE A 371 5.60 22.84 2.40
CA ILE A 371 5.76 22.59 3.83
C ILE A 371 7.09 21.88 3.99
N ALA A 372 7.96 22.46 4.83
CA ALA A 372 9.31 22.00 5.07
C ALA A 372 9.53 21.81 6.57
N ILE A 373 9.78 20.58 6.99
CA ILE A 373 10.44 20.25 8.25
C ILE A 373 11.92 20.09 7.93
N THR A 374 12.77 20.79 8.65
CA THR A 374 14.23 20.72 8.43
C THR A 374 14.97 20.62 9.75
N ASN A 375 16.21 20.13 9.69
CA ASN A 375 17.03 19.91 10.89
C ASN A 375 16.32 19.00 11.90
N ALA A 376 15.56 18.01 11.42
CA ALA A 376 14.95 17.01 12.28
C ALA A 376 16.05 16.23 13.02
N GLN A 377 15.81 15.96 14.30
CA GLN A 377 16.70 15.15 15.14
C GLN A 377 16.21 13.72 15.32
N SER A 378 15.05 13.42 14.73
CA SER A 378 14.30 12.17 14.76
C SER A 378 13.71 11.91 13.38
N ASP A 379 13.17 10.71 13.18
CA ASP A 379 12.42 10.37 11.99
C ASP A 379 11.03 11.02 12.07
N LEU A 380 10.80 12.04 11.24
CA LEU A 380 9.57 12.82 11.26
C LEU A 380 8.81 12.63 9.96
N SER A 381 7.50 12.61 10.05
CA SER A 381 6.61 12.78 8.89
C SER A 381 5.63 13.91 9.14
N TRP A 382 4.87 14.28 8.11
CA TRP A 382 3.72 15.15 8.32
C TRP A 382 2.54 14.86 7.39
N MET A 383 1.35 15.15 7.91
CA MET A 383 0.07 15.03 7.23
C MET A 383 -0.66 16.38 7.20
N LEU A 384 -1.21 16.73 6.05
CA LEU A 384 -2.05 17.92 5.85
C LEU A 384 -3.52 17.50 5.74
N SER A 385 -4.41 18.14 6.50
CA SER A 385 -5.86 17.85 6.50
C SER A 385 -6.73 19.12 6.49
N LYS A 386 -7.98 18.97 6.06
CA LYS A 386 -9.06 19.97 6.21
C LYS A 386 -9.79 19.85 7.56
N SER A 387 -9.63 18.73 8.26
CA SER A 387 -10.26 18.43 9.54
C SER A 387 -9.27 18.53 10.71
N PRO A 388 -9.71 18.96 11.90
CA PRO A 388 -8.87 18.88 13.10
C PRO A 388 -8.60 17.44 13.57
N ASN A 389 -9.37 16.45 13.09
CA ASN A 389 -9.16 15.05 13.44
C ASN A 389 -8.16 14.43 12.47
N TRP A 390 -7.21 13.66 13.00
CA TRP A 390 -6.13 13.02 12.22
C TRP A 390 -6.72 12.16 11.07
N ASP A 391 -7.69 11.29 11.35
CA ASP A 391 -8.24 10.36 10.36
C ASP A 391 -9.27 10.95 9.37
N ASP A 392 -9.60 12.24 9.45
CA ASP A 392 -10.65 12.84 8.62
C ASP A 392 -10.05 13.77 7.55
N GLU A 393 -10.52 13.65 6.31
CA GLU A 393 -10.23 14.59 5.20
C GLU A 393 -8.74 14.87 4.96
N GLU A 394 -7.90 13.82 4.99
CA GLU A 394 -6.51 13.90 4.57
C GLU A 394 -6.40 14.49 3.15
N ILE A 395 -5.52 15.47 3.00
CA ILE A 395 -5.17 16.08 1.71
C ILE A 395 -3.89 15.44 1.16
N TYR A 396 -2.89 15.27 2.01
CA TYR A 396 -1.54 14.88 1.60
C TYR A 396 -0.72 14.40 2.79
N PHE A 397 0.07 13.35 2.58
CA PHE A 397 1.07 12.83 3.52
C PHE A 397 2.48 12.95 2.93
N CYS A 398 3.44 13.35 3.77
CA CYS A 398 4.85 13.51 3.41
C CYS A 398 5.70 12.72 4.39
N ASP A 399 6.35 11.69 3.87
CA ASP A 399 7.36 10.89 4.56
C ASP A 399 8.47 10.55 3.55
N SER A 400 9.61 11.20 3.71
CA SER A 400 10.83 11.08 2.92
C SER A 400 11.98 10.57 3.80
N SER A 401 11.67 9.69 4.75
CA SER A 401 12.52 9.04 5.77
C SER A 401 13.89 8.49 5.31
N LEU A 402 14.16 8.39 4.00
CA LEU A 402 15.45 7.92 3.48
C LEU A 402 16.63 8.90 3.69
N ASN A 403 16.39 10.15 4.07
CA ASN A 403 17.45 11.09 4.46
C ASN A 403 17.05 11.85 5.73
N THR A 404 17.65 11.46 6.85
CA THR A 404 17.39 11.89 8.24
C THR A 404 17.60 13.39 8.57
N SER A 405 17.38 14.30 7.61
CA SER A 405 17.56 15.74 7.82
C SER A 405 16.32 16.57 7.54
N ASP A 406 15.57 16.33 6.46
CA ASP A 406 14.53 17.25 6.00
C ASP A 406 13.33 16.55 5.33
N GLU A 407 12.11 16.85 5.78
CA GLU A 407 10.84 16.47 5.14
C GLU A 407 10.24 17.67 4.38
N ILE A 408 10.43 17.71 3.07
CA ILE A 408 10.02 18.85 2.24
C ILE A 408 9.15 18.37 1.09
N CYS A 409 7.83 18.54 1.22
CA CYS A 409 6.87 18.26 0.16
C CYS A 409 6.06 19.51 -0.24
N THR A 410 5.53 19.48 -1.45
CA THR A 410 4.62 20.50 -1.99
C THR A 410 3.39 19.79 -2.52
N PRO A 411 2.29 19.72 -1.74
CA PRO A 411 1.06 19.11 -2.22
C PRO A 411 0.55 19.80 -3.48
N ASP A 412 0.07 19.02 -4.45
CA ASP A 412 -0.57 19.55 -5.67
C ASP A 412 -1.94 20.19 -5.38
N GLU A 413 -2.51 19.93 -4.19
CA GLU A 413 -3.79 20.52 -3.76
C GLU A 413 -3.67 22.05 -3.63
N VAL A 414 -4.60 22.76 -4.26
CA VAL A 414 -4.72 24.22 -4.14
C VAL A 414 -5.42 24.56 -2.83
N LEU A 415 -4.65 25.08 -1.87
CA LEU A 415 -5.19 25.56 -0.61
C LEU A 415 -5.89 26.90 -0.80
N ILE A 416 -7.04 27.10 -0.14
CA ILE A 416 -7.89 28.27 -0.32
C ILE A 416 -7.52 29.34 0.70
N ALA A 417 -7.26 30.57 0.23
CA ALA A 417 -7.00 31.71 1.12
C ALA A 417 -8.13 31.90 2.14
N GLY A 418 -7.77 32.04 3.42
CA GLY A 418 -8.73 32.26 4.51
C GLY A 418 -9.42 31.00 5.04
N GLN A 419 -9.19 29.82 4.44
CA GLN A 419 -9.62 28.54 5.01
C GLN A 419 -8.59 28.05 6.03
N GLU A 420 -9.02 27.47 7.13
CA GLU A 420 -8.10 26.85 8.11
C GLU A 420 -7.78 25.42 7.67
N TYR A 421 -6.51 25.05 7.80
CA TYR A 421 -5.98 23.72 7.54
C TYR A 421 -5.21 23.24 8.76
N TYR A 422 -5.13 21.92 8.92
CA TYR A 422 -4.45 21.27 10.03
C TYR A 422 -3.24 20.52 9.52
N LEU A 423 -2.12 20.69 10.21
CA LEU A 423 -0.87 20.02 9.93
C LEU A 423 -0.54 19.16 11.14
N PHE A 424 -0.38 17.88 10.92
CA PHE A 424 0.03 16.94 11.96
C PHE A 424 1.45 16.50 11.67
N ILE A 425 2.31 16.61 12.69
CA ILE A 425 3.72 16.19 12.63
C ILE A 425 3.84 14.94 13.50
N ASP A 426 4.45 13.89 12.96
CA ASP A 426 4.57 12.60 13.62
C ASP A 426 6.03 12.19 13.81
N GLU A 427 6.33 11.47 14.89
CA GLU A 427 7.67 10.99 15.25
C GLU A 427 7.70 9.47 15.30
N TRP A 428 8.57 8.85 14.48
CA TRP A 428 8.54 7.42 14.20
C TRP A 428 9.63 6.58 14.88
N ASP A 429 10.69 7.17 15.46
CA ASP A 429 11.87 6.41 15.91
C ASP A 429 12.16 6.45 17.43
N ASN A 430 11.17 6.85 18.25
CA ASN A 430 11.27 6.99 19.71
C ASN A 430 12.31 8.05 20.13
N VAL A 431 12.57 9.03 19.27
CA VAL A 431 13.56 10.05 19.54
C VAL A 431 12.85 11.39 19.68
N SER A 432 12.77 11.89 20.92
CA SER A 432 12.35 13.27 21.09
C SER A 432 13.37 14.22 20.46
N GLY A 433 12.87 15.20 19.71
CA GLY A 433 13.70 15.98 18.79
C GLY A 433 13.24 17.42 18.67
N THR A 434 14.14 18.26 18.17
CA THR A 434 13.80 19.58 17.67
C THR A 434 13.79 19.59 16.16
N TYR A 435 12.92 20.41 15.56
CA TYR A 435 12.87 20.61 14.12
C TYR A 435 12.49 22.06 13.78
N ASN A 436 12.79 22.46 12.55
CA ASN A 436 12.40 23.76 12.01
C ASN A 436 11.28 23.56 10.99
N LEU A 437 10.10 24.11 11.27
CA LEU A 437 8.95 24.06 10.38
C LEU A 437 8.80 25.38 9.62
N PHE A 438 8.62 25.29 8.31
CA PHE A 438 8.39 26.43 7.44
C PHE A 438 7.27 26.12 6.44
N ILE A 439 6.26 26.98 6.39
CA ILE A 439 5.13 26.89 5.45
C ILE A 439 5.18 28.13 4.57
N SER A 440 5.25 27.95 3.25
CA SER A 440 5.25 29.06 2.31
C SER A 440 4.35 28.78 1.11
N PRO A 441 3.65 29.79 0.56
CA PRO A 441 2.98 29.61 -0.71
C PRO A 441 4.04 29.25 -1.73
N THR A 442 3.82 28.17 -2.47
CA THR A 442 4.59 27.91 -3.67
C THR A 442 4.29 29.10 -4.56
N GLN A 443 5.30 29.93 -4.81
CA GLN A 443 5.12 31.01 -5.76
C GLN A 443 4.89 30.34 -7.11
N ASN A 444 3.62 30.16 -7.48
CA ASN A 444 3.22 30.05 -8.87
C ASN A 444 3.91 31.22 -9.54
N GLY A 445 4.91 30.93 -10.39
CA GLY A 445 5.79 31.89 -11.05
C GLY A 445 5.01 32.89 -11.89
N GLY A 446 4.29 33.78 -11.22
CA GLY A 446 3.39 34.78 -11.72
C GLY A 446 4.16 36.08 -11.84
N ASP A 447 4.98 36.12 -12.89
CA ASP A 447 5.19 37.26 -13.76
C ASP A 447 5.14 38.65 -13.09
N THR A 448 6.26 39.03 -12.47
CA THR A 448 6.70 40.42 -12.52
C THR A 448 8.14 40.50 -13.03
N GLY A 449 8.38 40.00 -14.24
CA GLY A 449 9.54 40.34 -15.07
C GLY A 449 10.90 39.74 -14.67
N GLY A 450 11.32 38.72 -15.41
CA GLY A 450 12.75 38.39 -15.62
C GLY A 450 13.35 37.31 -14.71
N GLU A 451 12.55 36.49 -14.05
CA GLU A 451 13.05 35.27 -13.41
C GLU A 451 13.20 34.18 -14.48
N ASN A 452 14.31 33.44 -14.47
CA ASN A 452 14.65 32.43 -15.47
C ASN A 452 15.08 32.97 -16.84
N ASP A 453 15.76 34.11 -16.91
CA ASP A 453 16.26 34.68 -18.18
C ASP A 453 17.76 34.98 -18.15
N LEU A 454 18.42 34.79 -19.29
CA LEU A 454 19.74 35.33 -19.65
C LEU A 454 19.57 36.49 -20.64
N ASN A 455 19.95 37.69 -20.23
CA ASN A 455 19.98 38.88 -21.09
C ASN A 455 21.43 39.16 -21.53
N PHE A 456 21.71 38.90 -22.81
CA PHE A 456 23.05 39.09 -23.38
C PHE A 456 23.00 39.51 -24.85
N LEU A 457 23.78 40.53 -25.20
CA LEU A 457 23.84 41.11 -26.56
C LEU A 457 22.47 41.50 -27.13
N GLY A 458 21.59 42.04 -26.28
CA GLY A 458 20.23 42.44 -26.66
C GLY A 458 19.28 41.27 -26.93
N THR A 459 19.65 40.05 -26.58
CA THR A 459 18.78 38.86 -26.64
C THR A 459 18.46 38.40 -25.23
N THR A 460 17.19 38.13 -24.96
CA THR A 460 16.70 37.46 -23.76
C THR A 460 16.52 35.98 -24.07
N THR A 461 17.11 35.09 -23.28
CA THR A 461 17.01 33.64 -23.44
C THR A 461 16.48 33.01 -22.16
N PRO A 462 15.39 32.23 -22.21
CA PRO A 462 14.89 31.56 -21.02
C PRO A 462 15.88 30.48 -20.57
N LEU A 463 16.16 30.42 -19.27
CA LEU A 463 16.96 29.41 -18.58
C LEU A 463 15.99 28.45 -17.91
N SER A 464 16.04 27.17 -18.23
CA SER A 464 15.07 26.18 -17.74
C SER A 464 15.72 25.06 -16.93
N TYR A 465 17.05 25.00 -16.91
CA TYR A 465 17.77 23.91 -16.27
C TYR A 465 18.96 24.41 -15.47
N LEU A 466 19.17 23.79 -14.31
CA LEU A 466 20.32 23.98 -13.41
C LEU A 466 21.01 22.65 -13.14
N TYR A 467 22.33 22.61 -13.32
CA TYR A 467 23.18 21.48 -13.00
C TYR A 467 24.38 21.93 -12.16
N PHE A 468 24.83 21.05 -11.26
CA PHE A 468 26.09 21.17 -10.53
C PHE A 468 26.97 19.97 -10.82
N ASP A 469 28.20 20.18 -11.28
CA ASP A 469 29.19 19.12 -11.51
C ASP A 469 30.37 19.30 -10.56
N ASN A 470 30.61 18.32 -9.68
CA ASN A 470 31.62 18.41 -8.64
C ASN A 470 32.96 17.84 -9.13
N TYR A 471 33.90 18.73 -9.46
CA TYR A 471 35.26 18.38 -9.87
C TYR A 471 36.21 18.06 -8.71
N GLY A 472 35.73 18.15 -7.46
CA GLY A 472 36.47 17.83 -6.26
C GLY A 472 37.33 18.99 -5.73
N ALA A 473 38.27 18.66 -4.84
CA ALA A 473 39.13 19.64 -4.20
C ALA A 473 40.20 20.17 -5.17
N LEU A 474 40.22 21.49 -5.36
CA LEU A 474 41.19 22.22 -6.17
C LEU A 474 41.69 23.42 -5.35
N ASN A 475 43.00 23.43 -5.07
CA ASN A 475 43.66 24.42 -4.21
C ASN A 475 43.05 24.49 -2.79
N ASP A 476 42.66 25.69 -2.34
CA ASP A 476 42.09 25.98 -1.01
C ASP A 476 40.55 25.87 -0.98
N GLY A 477 39.94 25.24 -1.99
CA GLY A 477 38.49 25.06 -2.10
C GLY A 477 38.08 23.81 -2.89
N TYR A 478 36.78 23.70 -3.13
CA TYR A 478 36.18 22.70 -4.02
C TYR A 478 35.68 23.38 -5.28
N ASN A 479 36.03 22.83 -6.43
CA ASN A 479 35.53 23.28 -7.71
C ASN A 479 34.20 22.58 -7.99
N ILE A 480 33.13 23.36 -8.06
CA ILE A 480 31.81 22.88 -8.49
C ILE A 480 31.37 23.77 -9.64
N ASP A 481 31.21 23.14 -10.78
CA ASP A 481 30.75 23.78 -12.01
C ASP A 481 29.25 23.96 -11.98
N LEU A 482 28.79 25.17 -12.29
CA LEU A 482 27.38 25.54 -12.31
C LEU A 482 26.97 25.82 -13.76
N PHE A 483 25.97 25.09 -14.25
CA PHE A 483 25.39 25.28 -15.57
C PHE A 483 23.95 25.78 -15.46
N LEU A 484 23.67 26.93 -16.07
CA LEU A 484 22.31 27.43 -16.31
C LEU A 484 22.03 27.41 -17.80
N THR A 485 21.09 26.60 -18.26
CA THR A 485 20.88 26.40 -19.69
C THR A 485 19.42 26.51 -20.11
N SER A 486 19.20 26.90 -21.37
CA SER A 486 17.88 26.90 -22.02
C SER A 486 17.46 25.52 -22.56
N PHE A 487 18.24 24.48 -22.27
CA PHE A 487 18.08 23.14 -22.83
C PHE A 487 18.63 22.10 -21.86
N GLN A 488 18.08 20.89 -21.90
CA GLN A 488 18.51 19.79 -21.04
C GLN A 488 19.90 19.31 -21.45
N VAL A 489 20.81 19.20 -20.49
CA VAL A 489 22.15 18.62 -20.71
C VAL A 489 22.11 17.16 -20.30
N ASN A 490 22.42 16.26 -21.25
CA ASN A 490 22.49 14.82 -20.99
C ASN A 490 23.94 14.42 -20.64
N PRO A 491 24.23 14.03 -19.39
CA PRO A 491 25.57 13.59 -19.02
C PRO A 491 25.94 12.32 -19.81
N GLY A 492 27.07 12.36 -20.52
CA GLY A 492 27.59 11.25 -21.32
C GLY A 492 26.94 11.02 -22.70
N GLY A 493 25.96 11.82 -23.12
CA GLY A 493 25.26 11.66 -24.40
C GLY A 493 25.80 12.54 -25.54
N THR A 494 25.90 12.00 -26.76
CA THR A 494 26.24 12.74 -28.01
C THR A 494 25.11 13.66 -28.51
N THR A 495 24.32 14.22 -27.60
CA THR A 495 23.12 14.97 -27.95
C THR A 495 23.43 16.33 -28.56
N THR A 496 22.53 16.78 -29.44
CA THR A 496 22.66 18.07 -30.11
C THR A 496 22.27 19.19 -29.14
N TRP A 497 23.28 19.78 -28.52
CA TRP A 497 23.10 20.98 -27.69
C TRP A 497 22.71 22.15 -28.60
N ASN A 498 21.51 22.69 -28.41
CA ASN A 498 20.97 23.83 -29.15
C ASN A 498 20.37 24.80 -28.13
N GLY A 499 20.97 25.98 -27.98
CA GLY A 499 20.48 26.98 -27.02
C GLY A 499 21.56 27.93 -26.54
N ARG A 500 21.29 28.65 -25.44
CA ARG A 500 22.30 29.44 -24.73
C ARG A 500 22.30 29.07 -23.25
N GLY A 501 23.42 29.32 -22.60
CA GLY A 501 23.55 29.13 -21.17
C GLY A 501 24.67 29.95 -20.57
N VAL A 502 24.75 29.89 -19.25
CA VAL A 502 25.83 30.43 -18.45
C VAL A 502 26.54 29.25 -17.80
N TYR A 503 27.86 29.20 -17.98
CA TYR A 503 28.76 28.28 -17.29
C TYR A 503 29.60 29.06 -16.28
N LEU A 504 29.61 28.61 -15.03
CA LEU A 504 30.41 29.20 -13.96
C LEU A 504 31.26 28.12 -13.31
N GLU A 505 32.58 28.25 -13.40
CA GLU A 505 33.52 27.45 -12.61
C GLU A 505 33.65 28.12 -11.24
N MET A 506 33.00 27.55 -10.22
CA MET A 506 32.82 28.18 -8.91
C MET A 506 33.60 27.45 -7.80
N PHE A 507 34.15 28.23 -6.87
CA PHE A 507 34.99 27.72 -5.78
C PHE A 507 34.30 27.87 -4.43
N PHE A 508 34.10 26.74 -3.76
CA PHE A 508 33.40 26.65 -2.48
C PHE A 508 34.36 26.24 -1.35
N PRO A 509 34.08 26.63 -0.09
CA PRO A 509 34.89 26.21 1.06
C PRO A 509 34.69 24.73 1.42
N THR A 510 33.61 24.11 0.96
CA THR A 510 33.21 22.72 1.21
C THR A 510 32.79 22.06 -0.11
N ASN A 511 32.61 20.74 -0.13
CA ASN A 511 32.12 19.99 -1.28
C ASN A 511 30.61 20.19 -1.55
N SER A 512 30.05 21.31 -1.12
CA SER A 512 28.62 21.66 -1.20
C SER A 512 28.44 23.09 -1.69
N VAL A 513 27.39 23.32 -2.48
CA VAL A 513 27.03 24.66 -2.96
C VAL A 513 26.39 25.45 -1.83
N ASN A 514 27.16 26.37 -1.24
CA ASN A 514 26.68 27.20 -0.13
C ASN A 514 25.99 28.48 -0.64
N PRO A 515 24.86 28.90 -0.05
CA PRO A 515 24.30 30.23 -0.32
C PRO A 515 25.32 31.35 -0.04
N GLY A 516 25.35 32.36 -0.89
CA GLY A 516 26.31 33.45 -0.76
C GLY A 516 26.42 34.32 -2.01
N THR A 517 27.27 35.34 -1.92
CA THR A 517 27.65 36.17 -3.08
C THR A 517 29.09 35.84 -3.46
N TYR A 518 29.27 35.48 -4.72
CA TYR A 518 30.51 35.05 -5.33
C TYR A 518 30.99 36.13 -6.30
N THR A 519 32.27 36.47 -6.24
CA THR A 519 32.86 37.49 -7.12
C THR A 519 33.86 36.86 -8.07
N TRP A 520 33.93 37.36 -9.31
CA TRP A 520 34.93 36.90 -10.26
C TRP A 520 36.36 37.11 -9.73
N SER A 521 37.23 36.10 -9.88
CA SER A 521 38.64 36.18 -9.47
C SER A 521 39.53 35.27 -10.33
N THR A 522 40.80 35.62 -10.45
CA THR A 522 41.83 34.73 -11.00
C THR A 522 42.48 33.83 -9.94
N SER A 523 42.13 33.98 -8.66
CA SER A 523 42.80 33.31 -7.54
C SER A 523 42.21 31.95 -7.16
N GLU A 524 41.18 31.46 -7.86
CA GLU A 524 40.50 30.17 -7.61
C GLU A 524 40.23 29.91 -6.11
N ALA A 525 39.88 30.98 -5.37
CA ALA A 525 39.71 30.95 -3.94
C ALA A 525 38.23 30.75 -3.58
N ALA A 526 37.94 30.13 -2.44
CA ALA A 526 36.57 29.98 -1.97
C ALA A 526 35.81 31.31 -1.94
N GLY A 527 34.56 31.31 -2.42
CA GLY A 527 33.75 32.52 -2.59
C GLY A 527 33.99 33.26 -3.90
N THR A 528 34.65 32.63 -4.88
CA THR A 528 34.90 33.20 -6.20
C THR A 528 34.45 32.29 -7.33
N PHE A 529 34.41 32.83 -8.56
CA PHE A 529 34.31 32.06 -9.80
C PHE A 529 35.40 32.52 -10.78
N SER A 530 35.90 31.62 -11.62
CA SER A 530 37.15 31.86 -12.38
C SER A 530 36.93 32.50 -13.76
N GLY A 531 38.05 32.72 -14.47
CA GLY A 531 38.08 33.08 -15.88
C GLY A 531 37.81 31.93 -16.87
N PHE A 532 37.65 30.69 -16.39
CA PHE A 532 37.13 29.58 -17.21
C PHE A 532 35.60 29.63 -17.36
N SER A 533 34.93 30.45 -16.55
CA SER A 533 33.50 30.73 -16.68
C SER A 533 33.20 31.44 -18.01
N ASP A 534 32.06 31.12 -18.64
CA ASP A 534 31.68 31.68 -19.93
C ASP A 534 30.16 31.85 -20.11
N ILE A 535 29.81 32.60 -21.16
CA ILE A 535 28.48 32.55 -21.75
C ILE A 535 28.60 31.77 -23.06
N SER A 536 27.93 30.63 -23.11
CA SER A 536 28.00 29.70 -24.22
C SER A 536 26.76 29.76 -25.11
N VAL A 537 26.99 29.75 -26.43
CA VAL A 537 25.95 29.55 -27.44
C VAL A 537 26.18 28.19 -28.10
N PHE A 538 25.21 27.30 -27.97
CA PHE A 538 25.25 25.94 -28.49
C PHE A 538 24.42 25.82 -29.77
N GLY A 539 24.94 25.09 -30.74
CA GLY A 539 24.19 24.73 -31.93
C GLY A 539 24.81 23.56 -32.69
N GLY A 540 23.96 22.63 -33.12
CA GLY A 540 24.37 21.45 -33.89
C GLY A 540 25.23 20.45 -33.10
N GLY A 541 25.12 20.42 -31.76
CA GLY A 541 25.93 19.52 -30.92
C GLY A 541 27.36 19.98 -30.68
N SER A 542 27.65 21.26 -30.91
CA SER A 542 28.93 21.88 -30.61
C SER A 542 28.73 23.25 -29.99
N ILE A 543 29.74 23.69 -29.22
CA ILE A 543 29.81 25.08 -28.77
C ILE A 543 30.15 25.94 -29.98
N LEU A 544 29.22 26.81 -30.38
CA LEU A 544 29.39 27.67 -31.55
C LEU A 544 30.21 28.91 -31.22
N THR A 545 30.03 29.45 -30.02
CA THR A 545 30.73 30.65 -29.56
C THR A 545 30.76 30.69 -28.04
N GLU A 546 31.95 30.94 -27.49
CA GLU A 546 32.19 31.16 -26.06
C GLU A 546 32.60 32.61 -25.82
N TYR A 547 31.98 33.24 -24.83
CA TYR A 547 32.38 34.55 -24.35
C TYR A 547 32.88 34.43 -22.92
N SER A 548 34.20 34.30 -22.76
CA SER A 548 34.83 34.18 -21.44
C SER A 548 34.45 35.36 -20.54
N ILE A 549 34.10 35.04 -19.30
CA ILE A 549 33.76 36.01 -18.28
C ILE A 549 35.05 36.57 -17.66
N THR A 550 35.14 37.89 -17.60
CA THR A 550 36.32 38.63 -17.11
C THR A 550 36.02 39.48 -15.87
N GLY A 551 34.84 39.33 -15.27
CA GLY A 551 34.40 40.11 -14.12
C GLY A 551 32.92 39.88 -13.81
N GLY A 552 32.49 40.15 -12.58
CA GLY A 552 31.08 40.09 -12.21
C GLY A 552 30.82 39.61 -10.78
N THR A 553 29.54 39.48 -10.47
CA THR A 553 29.02 38.97 -9.20
C THR A 553 27.88 38.00 -9.45
N VAL A 554 27.83 36.90 -8.69
CA VAL A 554 26.75 35.90 -8.70
C VAL A 554 26.28 35.69 -7.27
N THR A 555 24.97 35.74 -7.03
CA THR A 555 24.37 35.45 -5.74
C THR A 555 23.57 34.16 -5.86
N ILE A 556 23.82 33.23 -4.94
CA ILE A 556 23.08 31.97 -4.80
C ILE A 556 22.34 32.01 -3.47
N SER A 557 21.03 31.76 -3.50
CA SER A 557 20.22 31.51 -2.31
C SER A 557 19.31 30.30 -2.51
N ARG A 558 18.68 29.82 -1.43
CA ARG A 558 17.77 28.67 -1.44
C ARG A 558 16.38 29.11 -1.00
N ASN A 559 15.35 28.55 -1.62
CA ASN A 559 13.97 28.64 -1.18
C ASN A 559 13.30 27.27 -1.39
N GLY A 560 13.25 26.46 -0.31
CA GLY A 560 12.85 25.06 -0.40
C GLY A 560 13.73 24.26 -1.37
N PRO A 561 13.15 23.50 -2.33
CA PRO A 561 13.92 22.74 -3.30
C PRO A 561 14.60 23.62 -4.35
N ASN A 562 14.20 24.89 -4.47
CA ASN A 562 14.67 25.78 -5.52
C ASN A 562 15.97 26.47 -5.16
N TYR A 563 16.82 26.61 -6.16
CA TYR A 563 17.94 27.53 -6.18
C TYR A 563 17.51 28.84 -6.82
N ILE A 564 17.82 29.94 -6.14
CA ILE A 564 17.66 31.29 -6.67
C ILE A 564 19.06 31.81 -6.99
N ILE A 565 19.39 31.89 -8.28
CA ILE A 565 20.71 32.28 -8.76
C ILE A 565 20.57 33.55 -9.59
N ASN A 566 21.19 34.63 -9.16
CA ASN A 566 21.19 35.90 -9.86
C ASN A 566 22.61 36.34 -10.16
N GLY A 567 22.89 36.77 -11.39
CA GLY A 567 24.25 37.18 -11.77
C GLY A 567 24.29 38.40 -12.67
N THR A 568 25.35 39.18 -12.51
CA THR A 568 25.76 40.22 -13.45
C THR A 568 27.23 40.02 -13.77
N VAL A 569 27.53 39.66 -15.00
CA VAL A 569 28.88 39.32 -15.46
C VAL A 569 29.31 40.19 -16.65
N THR A 570 30.60 40.34 -16.83
CA THR A 570 31.22 41.08 -17.93
C THR A 570 32.02 40.13 -18.79
N THR A 571 31.82 40.19 -20.11
CA THR A 571 32.60 39.44 -21.10
C THR A 571 33.31 40.43 -22.05
N SER A 572 34.13 39.91 -22.96
CA SER A 572 34.74 40.71 -24.03
C SER A 572 33.72 41.36 -24.98
N ALA A 573 32.49 40.82 -25.08
CA ALA A 573 31.44 41.32 -25.97
C ALA A 573 30.43 42.25 -25.27
N GLY A 574 30.44 42.32 -23.94
CA GLY A 574 29.54 43.17 -23.16
C GLY A 574 29.15 42.55 -21.82
N ALA A 575 28.32 43.28 -21.07
CA ALA A 575 27.71 42.78 -19.84
C ALA A 575 26.56 41.81 -20.15
N ALA A 576 26.37 40.85 -19.26
CA ALA A 576 25.22 39.96 -19.24
C ALA A 576 24.59 39.95 -17.84
N THR A 577 23.27 39.82 -17.80
CA THR A 577 22.54 39.55 -16.56
C THR A 577 21.77 38.26 -16.70
N PHE A 578 21.68 37.50 -15.60
CA PHE A 578 20.88 36.30 -15.57
C PHE A 578 20.18 36.12 -14.23
N SER A 579 19.03 35.46 -14.26
CA SER A 579 18.28 35.03 -13.10
C SER A 579 17.77 33.61 -13.32
N TYR A 580 17.81 32.77 -12.30
CA TYR A 580 17.22 31.44 -12.27
C TYR A 580 16.54 31.23 -10.92
N ASN A 581 15.33 30.69 -10.94
CA ASN A 581 14.53 30.30 -9.79
C ASN A 581 13.85 28.98 -10.14
N GLY A 582 14.45 27.88 -9.71
CA GLY A 582 13.97 26.54 -10.01
C GLY A 582 14.75 25.45 -9.27
N PRO A 583 14.28 24.20 -9.34
CA PRO A 583 14.94 23.06 -8.69
C PRO A 583 16.23 22.69 -9.44
N LEU A 584 16.98 21.76 -8.86
CA LEU A 584 18.04 21.05 -9.60
C LEU A 584 17.41 20.19 -10.70
N SER A 585 17.97 20.26 -11.91
CA SER A 585 17.47 19.52 -13.06
C SER A 585 18.05 18.11 -13.20
N GLY A 586 18.98 17.75 -12.34
CA GLY A 586 19.64 16.46 -12.26
C GLY A 586 20.92 16.57 -11.45
N ASN A 587 21.35 15.44 -10.86
CA ASN A 587 22.67 15.35 -10.24
C ASN A 587 23.72 15.07 -11.32
N TRP A 588 24.77 15.86 -11.37
CA TRP A 588 25.96 15.63 -12.20
C TRP A 588 27.13 15.21 -11.32
#